data_AF-A0A970KV79-F1
#
_entry.id   AF-A0A970KV79-F1
#
_cell.length_a   1.000
_cell.length_b   1.000
_cell.length_c   1.000
_cell.angle_alpha   90.00
_cell.angle_beta   90.00
_cell.angle_gamma   90.00
#
_symmetry.space_group_name_H-M   'P 1'
#
loop_
_entity.id
_entity.type
_entity.pdbx_description
1 polymer ?
#
loop_
_entity_poly.entity_id
_entity_poly.type
_entity_poly.pdbx_seq_one_letter_code
_entity_poly.pdbx_strand_id
1 'polypeptide(L)'
;MSKEQRITESDVALDVDELLEEYDLDTSKLRKPTGMIAKVVAIIAILFSTFQFITAGFGTLLSVRQRSLHIMFAFVLGFLLYPAHEEKSDRTNPSILDYVFSVLTVIVFGYLFIFVEEIANKAGNATTLDLVLGIAAILITLEVTRRVVGAALPIVAIVFL
;
A
#
# COMPACT_ATOMS: atom_id res chain seq x y z
N MET A 1 38.41 29.06 29.61
CA MET A 1 37.50 28.08 30.24
C MET A 1 36.74 27.37 29.14
N SER A 2 37.33 26.26 28.66
CA SER A 2 36.80 25.42 27.59
C SER A 2 35.62 24.60 28.12
N LYS A 3 34.46 24.74 27.51
CA LYS A 3 33.38 23.75 27.57
C LYS A 3 33.29 23.11 26.19
N GLU A 4 34.24 22.21 25.91
CA GLU A 4 34.04 21.16 24.92
C GLU A 4 32.93 20.24 25.46
N GLN A 5 31.69 20.53 25.07
CA GLN A 5 30.63 19.53 25.11
C GLN A 5 31.00 18.47 24.10
N ARG A 6 31.42 17.30 24.60
CA ARG A 6 31.46 16.05 23.83
C ARG A 6 30.05 15.81 23.30
N ILE A 7 29.83 16.13 22.03
CA ILE A 7 28.68 15.63 21.27
C ILE A 7 28.91 14.13 21.15
N THR A 8 28.07 13.34 21.78
CA THR A 8 28.21 11.88 21.80
C THR A 8 27.88 11.36 20.40
N GLU A 9 28.58 10.34 19.87
CA GLU A 9 28.20 9.67 18.61
C GLU A 9 26.74 9.21 18.60
N SER A 10 26.17 8.95 19.79
CA SER A 10 24.74 8.67 20.01
C SER A 10 23.81 9.84 19.68
N ASP A 11 24.21 11.08 19.96
CA ASP A 11 23.39 12.27 19.71
C ASP A 11 23.41 12.62 18.21
N VAL A 12 24.56 12.41 17.56
CA VAL A 12 24.70 12.57 16.10
C VAL A 12 23.97 11.44 15.35
N ALA A 13 23.99 10.20 15.84
CA ALA A 13 23.24 9.11 15.23
C ALA A 13 21.72 9.31 15.33
N LEU A 14 21.22 9.82 16.46
CA LEU A 14 19.81 10.15 16.65
C LEU A 14 19.40 11.32 15.74
N ASP A 15 20.23 12.38 15.66
CA ASP A 15 20.01 13.54 14.77
C ASP A 15 20.09 13.17 13.29
N VAL A 16 20.96 12.24 12.90
CA VAL A 16 21.06 11.75 11.51
C VAL A 16 19.89 10.83 11.17
N ASP A 17 19.49 9.92 12.07
CA ASP A 17 18.29 9.11 11.87
C ASP A 17 17.03 9.99 11.83
N GLU A 18 16.95 11.04 12.64
CA GLU A 18 15.85 12.03 12.66
C GLU A 18 15.85 12.93 11.42
N LEU A 19 17.02 13.39 10.95
CA LEU A 19 17.17 14.14 9.70
C LEU A 19 16.91 13.27 8.45
N LEU A 20 17.25 11.98 8.48
CA LEU A 20 16.87 11.01 7.45
C LEU A 20 15.36 10.76 7.48
N GLU A 21 14.73 10.74 8.66
CA GLU A 21 13.28 10.63 8.82
C GLU A 21 12.54 11.92 8.40
N GLU A 22 13.18 13.09 8.50
CA GLU A 22 12.70 14.38 7.99
C GLU A 22 12.89 14.53 6.47
N TYR A 23 13.93 13.93 5.88
CA TYR A 23 14.13 13.88 4.42
C TYR A 23 13.28 12.79 3.76
N ASP A 24 13.07 11.65 4.42
CA ASP A 24 12.11 10.62 4.04
C ASP A 24 10.70 11.01 4.52
N LEU A 25 10.18 12.14 4.04
CA LEU A 25 8.82 12.63 4.35
C LEU A 25 7.70 11.57 4.12
N ASP A 26 8.02 10.50 3.39
CA ASP A 26 7.16 9.34 3.15
C ASP A 26 7.21 8.27 4.26
N THR A 27 8.32 8.12 5.02
CA THR A 27 8.43 7.18 6.16
C THR A 27 7.84 7.74 7.45
N SER A 28 7.82 9.06 7.62
CA SER A 28 7.18 9.75 8.76
C SER A 28 5.68 9.42 8.89
N LYS A 29 5.01 9.11 7.76
CA LYS A 29 3.60 8.72 7.68
C LYS A 29 3.35 7.22 7.86
N LEU A 30 4.40 6.40 7.88
CA LEU A 30 4.27 4.95 8.02
C LEU A 30 4.06 4.56 9.48
N ARG A 31 3.09 3.67 9.71
CA ARG A 31 2.98 2.93 10.97
C ARG A 31 4.27 2.13 11.13
N LYS A 32 4.84 2.12 12.35
CA LYS A 32 5.91 1.20 12.75
C LYS A 32 5.24 -0.02 13.42
N PRO A 33 4.71 -1.01 12.65
CA PRO A 33 4.07 -2.17 13.26
C PRO A 33 5.10 -2.89 14.12
N THR A 34 4.75 -3.16 15.38
CA THR A 34 5.61 -3.92 16.30
C THR A 34 4.98 -5.29 16.56
N GLY A 35 5.81 -6.34 16.62
CA GLY A 35 5.36 -7.72 16.91
C GLY A 35 4.91 -8.54 15.70
N MET A 36 3.79 -9.25 15.82
CA MET A 36 3.34 -10.27 14.85
C MET A 36 2.91 -9.67 13.50
N ILE A 37 2.37 -8.45 13.51
CA ILE A 37 1.96 -7.71 12.31
C ILE A 37 3.17 -7.32 11.45
N ALA A 38 4.29 -6.96 12.08
CA ALA A 38 5.54 -6.66 11.37
C ALA A 38 6.03 -7.88 10.56
N LYS A 39 5.89 -9.09 11.13
CA LYS A 39 6.23 -10.34 10.43
C LYS A 39 5.31 -10.58 9.23
N VAL A 40 4.01 -10.33 9.36
CA VAL A 40 3.04 -10.46 8.25
C VAL A 40 3.38 -9.47 7.14
N VAL A 41 3.61 -8.20 7.49
CA VAL A 41 4.06 -7.17 6.54
C VAL A 41 5.35 -7.59 5.83
N ALA A 42 6.35 -8.05 6.59
CA ALA A 42 7.62 -8.47 6.03
C ALA A 42 7.46 -9.65 5.06
N ILE A 43 6.64 -10.65 5.41
CA ILE A 43 6.36 -11.79 4.52
C ILE A 43 5.69 -11.29 3.22
N ILE A 44 4.69 -10.42 3.32
CA ILE A 44 3.99 -9.86 2.14
C ILE A 44 4.97 -9.04 1.28
N ALA A 45 5.83 -8.23 1.90
CA ALA A 45 6.83 -7.43 1.19
C ALA A 45 7.88 -8.30 0.50
N ILE A 46 8.35 -9.39 1.14
CA ILE A 46 9.26 -10.37 0.53
C ILE A 46 8.59 -11.06 -0.67
N LEU A 47 7.33 -11.47 -0.53
CA LEU A 47 6.57 -12.07 -1.64
C LEU A 47 6.41 -11.09 -2.80
N PHE A 48 6.09 -9.83 -2.51
CA PHE A 48 5.94 -8.77 -3.50
C PHE A 48 7.25 -8.47 -4.24
N SER A 49 8.37 -8.37 -3.51
CA SER A 49 9.71 -8.18 -4.09
C SER A 49 10.10 -9.38 -4.96
N THR A 50 9.90 -10.60 -4.46
CA THR A 50 10.18 -11.83 -5.20
C THR A 50 9.35 -11.90 -6.49
N PHE A 51 8.07 -11.55 -6.43
CA PHE A 51 7.19 -11.50 -7.59
C PHE A 51 7.73 -10.54 -8.66
N GLN A 52 8.12 -9.32 -8.28
CA GLN A 52 8.68 -8.34 -9.20
C GLN A 52 9.97 -8.86 -9.85
N PHE A 53 10.88 -9.44 -9.05
CA PHE A 53 12.13 -10.02 -9.53
C PHE A 53 11.90 -11.14 -10.55
N ILE A 54 10.95 -12.04 -10.29
CA ILE A 54 10.58 -13.12 -11.22
C ILE A 54 10.03 -12.53 -12.52
N THR A 55 9.11 -11.56 -12.45
CA THR A 55 8.54 -10.93 -13.65
C THR A 55 9.54 -10.11 -14.45
N ALA A 56 10.58 -9.57 -13.80
CA ALA A 56 11.65 -8.84 -14.47
C ALA A 56 12.63 -9.78 -15.22
N GLY A 57 12.87 -10.97 -14.67
CA GLY A 57 13.87 -11.91 -15.21
C GLY A 57 13.34 -12.99 -16.16
N PHE A 58 12.14 -13.54 -15.91
CA PHE A 58 11.66 -14.78 -16.56
C PHE A 58 10.56 -14.58 -17.60
N GLY A 59 10.24 -13.33 -17.97
CA GLY A 59 9.31 -13.00 -19.04
C GLY A 59 8.02 -12.32 -18.55
N THR A 60 7.38 -11.60 -19.46
CA THR A 60 6.19 -10.79 -19.17
C THR A 60 4.94 -11.66 -19.03
N LEU A 61 4.25 -11.55 -17.89
CA LEU A 61 2.87 -12.00 -17.79
C LEU A 61 1.98 -11.06 -18.62
N LEU A 62 0.76 -11.50 -18.94
CA LEU A 62 -0.27 -10.63 -19.54
C LEU A 62 -0.33 -9.31 -18.77
N SER A 63 -0.19 -8.17 -19.45
CA SER A 63 0.06 -6.87 -18.80
C SER A 63 -1.03 -6.49 -17.80
N VAL A 64 -2.28 -6.92 -18.01
CA VAL A 64 -3.38 -6.72 -17.06
C VAL A 64 -3.18 -7.60 -15.81
N ARG A 65 -2.88 -8.89 -16.01
CA ARG A 65 -2.67 -9.87 -14.93
C ARG A 65 -1.53 -9.45 -13.98
N GLN A 66 -0.42 -8.97 -14.53
CA GLN A 66 0.72 -8.49 -13.73
C GLN A 66 0.36 -7.25 -12.90
N ARG A 67 -0.36 -6.29 -13.49
CA ARG A 67 -0.81 -5.07 -12.80
C ARG A 67 -1.78 -5.39 -11.66
N SER A 68 -2.73 -6.28 -11.88
CA SER A 68 -3.70 -6.68 -10.84
C SER A 68 -3.01 -7.27 -9.62
N LEU A 69 -2.02 -8.17 -9.79
CA LEU A 69 -1.24 -8.69 -8.68
C LEU A 69 -0.43 -7.59 -7.99
N HIS A 70 0.24 -6.73 -8.78
CA HIS A 70 1.05 -5.67 -8.22
C HIS A 70 0.23 -4.72 -7.33
N ILE A 71 -0.93 -4.26 -7.83
CA ILE A 71 -1.85 -3.39 -7.10
C ILE A 71 -2.42 -4.09 -5.86
N MET A 72 -2.76 -5.38 -5.96
CA MET A 72 -3.24 -6.16 -4.82
C MET A 72 -2.24 -6.15 -3.67
N PHE A 73 -0.96 -6.42 -3.93
CA PHE A 73 0.09 -6.37 -2.92
C PHE A 73 0.31 -4.94 -2.40
N ALA A 74 0.40 -3.96 -3.31
CA ALA A 74 0.63 -2.57 -2.95
C ALA A 74 -0.48 -2.01 -2.04
N PHE A 75 -1.74 -2.33 -2.31
CA PHE A 75 -2.88 -1.83 -1.52
C PHE A 75 -3.02 -2.56 -0.19
N VAL A 76 -2.76 -3.88 -0.13
CA VAL A 76 -2.73 -4.61 1.14
C VAL A 76 -1.65 -4.04 2.06
N LEU A 77 -0.45 -3.79 1.53
CA LEU A 77 0.61 -3.10 2.26
C LEU A 77 0.21 -1.66 2.61
N GLY A 78 -0.40 -0.94 1.67
CA GLY A 78 -0.91 0.41 1.90
C GLY A 78 -1.83 0.48 3.12
N PHE A 79 -2.79 -0.43 3.25
CA PHE A 79 -3.69 -0.47 4.40
C PHE A 79 -3.02 -0.92 5.71
N LEU A 80 -2.03 -1.82 5.64
CA LEU A 80 -1.32 -2.29 6.84
C LEU A 80 -0.30 -1.28 7.37
N LEU A 81 0.35 -0.54 6.46
CA LEU A 81 1.41 0.41 6.80
C LEU A 81 0.89 1.84 6.98
N TYR A 82 -0.13 2.29 6.26
CA TYR A 82 -0.64 3.65 6.41
C TYR A 82 -1.87 3.70 7.34
N PRO A 83 -1.78 4.38 8.50
CA PRO A 83 -2.92 4.54 9.40
C PRO A 83 -4.01 5.42 8.76
N ALA A 84 -5.27 5.09 9.02
CA ALA A 84 -6.42 5.83 8.47
C ALA A 84 -6.57 7.29 8.97
N HIS A 85 -5.90 7.67 10.06
CA HIS A 85 -5.95 9.01 10.65
C HIS A 85 -4.65 9.30 11.42
N GLU A 86 -3.90 10.33 11.00
CA GLU A 86 -2.59 10.71 11.59
C GLU A 86 -2.70 11.07 13.09
N GLU A 87 -3.83 11.63 13.53
CA GLU A 87 -4.00 12.17 14.89
C GLU A 87 -4.63 11.21 15.93
N LYS A 88 -5.31 10.13 15.50
CA LYS A 88 -6.17 9.31 16.39
C LYS A 88 -5.93 7.81 16.33
N SER A 89 -5.06 7.35 15.42
CA SER A 89 -4.84 5.94 15.20
C SER A 89 -3.64 5.46 16.00
N ASP A 90 -3.85 4.43 16.83
CA ASP A 90 -2.82 3.82 17.67
C ASP A 90 -1.64 3.39 16.79
N ARG A 91 -0.44 3.94 17.03
CA ARG A 91 0.74 3.77 16.15
C ARG A 91 1.27 2.33 16.11
N THR A 92 0.67 1.44 16.90
CA THR A 92 1.09 0.06 17.14
C THR A 92 0.22 -1.01 16.45
N ASN A 93 -1.10 -0.84 16.35
CA ASN A 93 -2.01 -1.90 15.86
C ASN A 93 -2.95 -1.44 14.73
N PRO A 94 -3.02 -2.14 13.59
CA PRO A 94 -4.01 -1.92 12.54
C PRO A 94 -5.44 -1.94 13.09
N SER A 95 -6.26 -0.99 12.63
CA SER A 95 -7.68 -0.98 12.97
C SER A 95 -8.37 -2.16 12.29
N ILE A 96 -9.49 -2.62 12.86
CA ILE A 96 -10.33 -3.67 12.24
C ILE A 96 -10.73 -3.25 10.82
N LEU A 97 -10.93 -1.95 10.58
CA LEU A 97 -11.20 -1.41 9.24
C LEU A 97 -10.05 -1.65 8.26
N ASP A 98 -8.80 -1.54 8.70
CA ASP A 98 -7.63 -1.77 7.84
C ASP A 98 -7.60 -3.23 7.35
N TYR A 99 -7.89 -4.18 8.25
CA TYR A 99 -8.03 -5.59 7.87
C TYR A 99 -9.18 -5.85 6.90
N VAL A 100 -10.35 -5.23 7.13
CA VAL A 100 -11.51 -5.39 6.23
C VAL A 100 -11.18 -4.87 4.83
N PHE A 101 -10.54 -3.71 4.72
CA PHE A 101 -10.13 -3.14 3.45
C PHE A 101 -9.01 -3.93 2.77
N SER A 102 -8.06 -4.48 3.53
CA SER A 102 -7.05 -5.41 2.99
C SER A 102 -7.68 -6.68 2.41
N VAL A 103 -8.63 -7.30 3.12
CA VAL A 103 -9.33 -8.50 2.63
C VAL A 103 -10.17 -8.16 1.39
N LEU A 104 -10.87 -7.03 1.40
CA LEU A 104 -11.67 -6.60 0.26
C LEU A 104 -10.81 -6.35 -0.98
N THR A 105 -9.63 -5.76 -0.81
CA THR A 105 -8.62 -5.60 -1.87
C THR A 105 -8.25 -6.96 -2.48
N VAL A 106 -7.96 -7.96 -1.66
CA VAL A 106 -7.59 -9.30 -2.14
C VAL A 106 -8.74 -9.93 -2.92
N ILE A 107 -9.98 -9.76 -2.48
CA ILE A 107 -11.17 -10.29 -3.18
C ILE A 107 -11.33 -9.61 -4.55
N VAL A 108 -11.30 -8.28 -4.58
CA VAL A 108 -11.55 -7.49 -5.80
C VAL A 108 -10.46 -7.70 -6.84
N PHE A 109 -9.19 -7.52 -6.46
CA PHE A 109 -8.07 -7.67 -7.39
C PHE A 109 -7.73 -9.13 -7.68
N GLY A 110 -8.04 -10.05 -6.75
CA GLY A 110 -7.95 -11.49 -6.97
C GLY A 110 -8.94 -11.99 -8.02
N TYR A 111 -10.19 -11.50 -7.98
CA TYR A 111 -11.17 -11.78 -9.03
C TYR A 111 -10.66 -11.27 -10.39
N LEU A 112 -10.17 -10.02 -10.43
CA LEU A 112 -9.62 -9.45 -11.67
C LEU A 112 -8.42 -10.26 -12.20
N PHE A 113 -7.58 -10.82 -11.33
CA PHE A 113 -6.44 -11.65 -11.72
C PHE A 113 -6.86 -12.99 -12.34
N ILE A 114 -7.83 -13.69 -11.72
CA ILE A 114 -8.30 -15.01 -12.15
C ILE A 114 -9.13 -14.89 -13.43
N PHE A 115 -10.09 -13.96 -13.45
CA PHE A 115 -11.09 -13.84 -14.51
C PHE A 115 -10.70 -12.86 -15.63
N VAL A 116 -9.43 -12.43 -15.69
CA VAL A 116 -8.94 -11.46 -16.69
C VAL A 116 -9.24 -11.88 -18.13
N GLU A 117 -9.11 -13.18 -18.45
CA GLU A 117 -9.35 -13.72 -19.79
C GLU A 117 -10.85 -13.75 -20.11
N GLU A 118 -11.68 -14.14 -19.14
CA GLU A 118 -13.12 -14.13 -19.30
C GLU A 118 -13.66 -12.71 -19.51
N ILE A 119 -13.19 -11.75 -18.71
CA ILE A 119 -13.57 -10.34 -18.84
C ILE A 119 -13.14 -9.80 -20.21
N ALA A 120 -11.94 -10.15 -20.69
CA ALA A 120 -11.47 -9.75 -22.01
C ALA A 120 -12.34 -10.36 -23.13
N ASN A 121 -12.76 -11.62 -22.98
CA ASN A 121 -13.56 -12.33 -23.97
C ASN A 121 -15.05 -11.92 -23.99
N LYS A 122 -15.56 -11.31 -22.91
CA LYS A 122 -16.94 -10.79 -22.86
C LYS A 122 -17.18 -9.59 -23.79
N ALA A 123 -16.14 -9.00 -24.40
CA ALA A 123 -16.20 -7.99 -25.45
C ALA A 123 -17.23 -6.85 -25.22
N GLY A 124 -17.40 -6.41 -23.95
CA GLY A 124 -18.32 -5.35 -23.56
C GLY A 124 -19.61 -5.80 -22.86
N ASN A 125 -19.91 -7.10 -22.81
CA ASN A 125 -21.04 -7.64 -22.04
C ASN A 125 -20.64 -7.89 -20.57
N ALA A 126 -20.45 -6.80 -19.82
CA ALA A 126 -20.08 -6.86 -18.42
C ALA A 126 -21.21 -7.46 -17.57
N THR A 127 -20.90 -8.47 -16.77
CA THR A 127 -21.85 -9.04 -15.82
C THR A 127 -22.05 -8.07 -14.64
N THR A 128 -23.17 -8.15 -13.94
CA THR A 128 -23.42 -7.34 -12.73
C THR A 128 -22.29 -7.45 -11.70
N LEU A 129 -21.68 -8.64 -11.57
CA LEU A 129 -20.51 -8.84 -10.71
C LEU A 129 -19.28 -8.05 -11.17
N ASP A 130 -19.00 -8.02 -12.48
CA ASP A 130 -17.87 -7.28 -13.03
C ASP A 130 -18.04 -5.77 -12.78
N LEU A 131 -19.28 -5.27 -12.86
CA LEU A 131 -19.61 -3.88 -12.56
C LEU A 131 -19.45 -3.56 -11.07
N VAL A 132 -20.00 -4.40 -10.18
CA VAL A 132 -19.90 -4.20 -8.72
C VAL A 132 -18.45 -4.23 -8.27
N LEU A 133 -17.65 -5.17 -8.76
CA LEU A 133 -16.22 -5.27 -8.44
C LEU A 133 -15.41 -4.12 -9.04
N GLY A 134 -15.78 -3.63 -10.22
CA GLY A 134 -15.18 -2.43 -10.81
C GLY A 134 -15.42 -1.18 -9.96
N ILE A 135 -16.66 -0.96 -9.51
CA ILE A 135 -17.00 0.15 -8.60
C ILE A 135 -16.24 0.00 -7.27
N ALA A 136 -16.21 -1.21 -6.70
CA ALA A 136 -15.45 -1.49 -5.49
C ALA A 136 -13.95 -1.20 -5.66
N ALA A 137 -13.36 -1.57 -6.81
CA ALA A 137 -11.96 -1.27 -7.11
C ALA A 137 -11.68 0.24 -7.14
N ILE A 138 -12.57 1.04 -7.72
CA ILE A 138 -12.45 2.51 -7.73
C ILE A 138 -12.50 3.05 -6.31
N LEU A 139 -13.50 2.66 -5.51
CA LEU A 139 -13.64 3.15 -4.13
C LEU A 139 -12.44 2.78 -3.25
N ILE A 140 -11.95 1.54 -3.36
CA ILE A 140 -10.77 1.08 -2.63
C ILE A 140 -9.53 1.88 -3.07
N THR A 141 -9.37 2.12 -4.37
CA THR A 141 -8.25 2.91 -4.91
C THR A 141 -8.27 4.34 -4.38
N LEU A 142 -9.43 4.99 -4.38
CA LEU A 142 -9.57 6.34 -3.84
C LEU A 142 -9.25 6.39 -2.34
N GLU A 143 -9.68 5.38 -1.58
CA GLU A 143 -9.40 5.31 -0.15
C GLU A 143 -7.92 5.05 0.15
N VAL A 144 -7.25 4.14 -0.57
CA VAL A 144 -5.80 3.90 -0.41
C VAL A 144 -5.01 5.16 -0.79
N THR A 145 -5.32 5.78 -1.93
CA THR A 145 -4.60 6.98 -2.38
C THR A 145 -4.81 8.15 -1.42
N ARG A 146 -6.01 8.30 -0.84
CA ARG A 146 -6.29 9.27 0.22
C ARG A 146 -5.39 9.06 1.45
N ARG A 147 -5.15 7.80 1.83
CA ARG A 147 -4.31 7.43 2.98
C ARG A 147 -2.82 7.60 2.71
N VAL A 148 -2.34 7.27 1.51
CA VAL A 148 -0.90 7.29 1.17
C VAL A 148 -0.43 8.70 0.78
N VAL A 149 -1.15 9.36 -0.13
CA VAL A 149 -0.69 10.62 -0.75
C VAL A 149 -1.43 11.83 -0.17
N GLY A 150 -2.60 11.63 0.43
CA GLY A 150 -3.47 12.68 0.95
C GLY A 150 -4.68 12.95 0.06
N ALA A 151 -5.59 13.81 0.54
CA ALA A 151 -6.90 14.01 -0.09
C ALA A 151 -6.87 14.71 -1.46
N ALA A 152 -5.75 15.37 -1.82
CA ALA A 152 -5.64 16.12 -3.07
C ALA A 152 -5.81 15.26 -4.32
N LEU A 153 -5.13 14.10 -4.41
CA LEU A 153 -5.23 13.21 -5.57
C LEU A 153 -6.63 12.59 -5.76
N PRO A 154 -7.29 12.04 -4.71
CA PRO A 154 -8.65 11.55 -4.82
C PRO A 154 -9.66 12.61 -5.27
N ILE A 155 -9.55 13.85 -4.74
CA ILE A 155 -10.47 14.94 -5.10
C ILE A 155 -10.37 15.23 -6.59
N VAL A 156 -9.16 15.36 -7.13
CA VAL A 156 -8.96 15.58 -8.56
C VAL A 156 -9.51 14.40 -9.36
N ALA A 157 -9.25 13.15 -8.93
CA ALA A 157 -9.78 11.97 -9.62
C ALA A 157 -11.31 11.94 -9.67
N ILE A 158 -12.00 12.33 -8.60
CA ILE A 158 -13.47 12.38 -8.54
C ILE A 158 -14.04 13.46 -9.48
N VAL A 159 -13.37 14.60 -9.64
CA VAL A 159 -13.84 15.69 -10.52
C VAL A 159 -13.79 15.29 -12.01
N PHE A 160 -12.87 14.39 -12.39
CA PHE A 160 -12.66 13.96 -13.77
C PHE A 160 -13.43 12.69 -14.18
N LEU A 161 -14.01 11.97 -13.20
CA LEU A 161 -14.79 10.73 -13.40
C LEU A 161 -16.24 11.03 -13.77
#